data_AF-A0A7Y3M5N0-F1
#
_entry.id   AF-A0A7Y3M5N0-F1
#
_cell.length_a   1.000
_cell.length_b   1.000
_cell.length_c   1.000
_cell.angle_alpha   90.00
_cell.angle_beta   90.00
_cell.angle_gamma   90.00
#
_symmetry.space_group_name_H-M   'P 1'
#
loop_
_entity.id
_entity.type
_entity.pdbx_description
1 polymer ?
#
loop_
_entity_poly.entity_id
_entity_poly.type
_entity_poly.pdbx_seq_one_letter_code
_entity_poly.pdbx_strand_id
1 'polypeptide(L)'
;PKLRSLNFDINGNNQLQQLINNQHISGVSVSSEISQFPDWKDISLSTESRARAYMDINCAHCHVPGGFCEDQSTLNLAYETSFEDSNIFSRKNSILYRTTNYNPGISMPLIGTSVLHGEGVDLIQEYLDSL
;
A
#
# COMPACT_ATOMS: atom_id res chain seq x y z
N PRO A 1 6.65 9.47 -1.78
CA PRO A 1 5.53 8.87 -2.54
C PRO A 1 6.03 8.17 -3.81
N LYS A 2 5.54 6.97 -4.13
CA LYS A 2 5.89 6.28 -5.38
C LYS A 2 5.17 6.96 -6.56
N LEU A 3 5.83 7.10 -7.72
CA LEU A 3 5.24 7.79 -8.89
C LEU A 3 3.89 7.20 -9.33
N ARG A 4 3.77 5.87 -9.31
CA ARG A 4 2.52 5.14 -9.60
C ARG A 4 1.35 5.56 -8.71
N SER A 5 1.60 5.91 -7.45
CA SER A 5 0.57 6.38 -6.51
C SER A 5 0.09 7.79 -6.82
N LEU A 6 0.72 8.48 -7.78
CA LEU A 6 0.29 9.79 -8.30
C LEU A 6 -0.35 9.66 -9.69
N ASN A 7 -0.31 8.48 -10.31
CA ASN A 7 -0.81 8.25 -11.67
C ASN A 7 -2.29 7.85 -11.66
N PHE A 8 -3.14 8.80 -11.33
CA PHE A 8 -4.60 8.65 -11.33
C PHE A 8 -5.27 9.96 -11.77
N ASP A 9 -6.54 9.88 -12.13
CA ASP A 9 -7.29 11.03 -12.64
C ASP A 9 -8.05 11.74 -11.52
N ILE A 10 -7.97 13.07 -11.51
CA ILE A 10 -8.77 13.96 -10.66
C ILE A 10 -9.62 14.82 -11.60
N ASN A 11 -10.94 14.66 -11.56
CA ASN A 11 -11.89 15.37 -12.42
C ASN A 11 -11.52 15.26 -13.92
N GLY A 12 -11.15 14.06 -14.37
CA GLY A 12 -10.77 13.78 -15.76
C GLY A 12 -9.38 14.28 -16.18
N ASN A 13 -8.56 14.76 -15.23
CA ASN A 13 -7.19 15.17 -15.49
C ASN A 13 -6.21 14.30 -14.70
N ASN A 14 -5.21 13.76 -15.37
CA ASN A 14 -4.21 12.93 -14.73
C ASN A 14 -3.27 13.75 -13.81
N GLN A 15 -3.27 13.43 -12.52
CA GLN A 15 -2.50 14.13 -11.48
C GLN A 15 -0.99 14.10 -11.76
N LEU A 16 -0.44 12.96 -12.16
CA LEU A 16 0.99 12.82 -12.46
C LEU A 16 1.36 13.67 -13.69
N GLN A 17 0.55 13.64 -14.75
CA GLN A 17 0.80 14.45 -15.94
C GLN A 17 0.78 15.95 -15.63
N GLN A 18 -0.13 16.41 -14.76
CA GLN A 18 -0.15 17.80 -14.32
C GLN A 18 1.13 18.19 -13.56
N LEU A 19 1.65 17.32 -12.69
CA LEU A 19 2.91 17.57 -11.97
C LEU A 19 4.11 17.63 -12.93
N ILE A 20 4.13 16.79 -13.97
CA ILE A 20 5.14 16.81 -15.03
C ILE A 20 5.05 18.12 -15.82
N ASN A 21 3.85 18.49 -16.29
CA ASN A 21 3.63 19.71 -17.07
C ASN A 21 4.02 20.97 -16.30
N ASN A 22 3.81 20.98 -14.98
CA ASN A 22 4.15 22.08 -14.09
C ASN A 22 5.61 22.05 -13.60
N GLN A 23 6.44 21.14 -14.13
CA GLN A 23 7.86 21.00 -13.79
C GLN A 23 8.13 20.67 -12.31
N HIS A 24 7.16 20.08 -11.61
CA HIS A 24 7.35 19.58 -10.23
C HIS A 24 8.04 18.22 -10.18
N ILE A 25 8.05 17.48 -11.30
CA ILE A 25 8.71 16.19 -11.45
C ILE A 25 9.67 16.29 -12.64
N SER A 26 10.90 15.82 -12.45
CA SER A 26 11.91 15.69 -13.50
C SER A 26 12.25 14.22 -13.74
N GLY A 27 12.81 13.91 -14.91
CA GLY A 27 13.21 12.54 -15.29
C GLY A 27 12.11 11.65 -15.86
N VAL A 28 10.86 12.15 -15.93
CA VAL A 28 9.73 11.49 -16.60
C VAL A 28 8.98 12.53 -17.43
N SER A 29 8.64 12.20 -18.67
CA SER A 29 8.05 13.15 -19.63
C SER A 29 6.55 12.95 -19.85
N VAL A 30 6.04 11.74 -19.66
CA VAL A 30 4.61 11.40 -19.82
C VAL A 30 4.17 10.40 -18.76
N SER A 31 2.96 10.58 -18.22
CA SER A 31 2.43 9.68 -17.19
C SER A 31 2.07 8.29 -17.73
N SER A 32 1.86 8.14 -19.04
CA SER A 32 1.54 6.86 -19.68
C SER A 32 2.69 5.85 -19.65
N GLU A 33 3.92 6.28 -19.38
CA GLU A 33 5.09 5.40 -19.18
C GLU A 33 5.14 4.81 -17.76
N ILE A 34 4.34 5.34 -16.83
CA ILE A 34 4.31 4.91 -15.44
C ILE A 34 3.09 4.02 -15.24
N SER A 35 3.25 2.86 -14.62
CA SER A 35 2.10 2.01 -14.28
C SER A 35 1.13 2.74 -13.34
N GLN A 36 -0.16 2.55 -13.57
CA GLN A 36 -1.19 3.02 -12.64
C GLN A 36 -1.25 2.07 -11.45
N PHE A 37 -1.48 2.65 -10.28
CA PHE A 37 -1.68 1.87 -9.08
C PHE A 37 -3.14 1.40 -9.01
N PRO A 38 -3.43 0.14 -8.65
CA PRO A 38 -4.81 -0.31 -8.50
C PRO A 38 -5.55 0.54 -7.47
N ASP A 39 -6.77 0.96 -7.79
CA ASP A 39 -7.63 1.62 -6.82
C ASP A 39 -8.20 0.57 -5.88
N TRP A 40 -7.79 0.61 -4.60
CA TRP A 40 -8.28 -0.32 -3.59
C TRP A 40 -9.80 -0.18 -3.33
N LYS A 41 -10.41 0.93 -3.76
CA LYS A 41 -11.87 1.14 -3.71
C LYS A 41 -12.61 0.57 -4.92
N ASP A 42 -11.92 0.22 -6.01
CA ASP A 42 -12.55 -0.37 -7.19
C ASP A 42 -12.93 -1.82 -6.90
N ILE A 43 -14.23 -2.03 -6.61
CA ILE A 43 -14.79 -3.34 -6.29
C ILE A 43 -14.83 -4.31 -7.47
N SER A 44 -14.52 -3.86 -8.70
CA SER A 44 -14.39 -4.77 -9.85
C SER A 44 -13.07 -5.55 -9.82
N LEU A 45 -12.09 -5.09 -9.04
CA LEU A 45 -10.82 -5.77 -8.82
C LEU A 45 -10.93 -6.85 -7.74
N SER A 46 -10.02 -7.82 -7.77
CA SER A 46 -9.99 -8.88 -6.76
C SER A 46 -9.66 -8.32 -5.36
N THR A 47 -10.19 -8.98 -4.33
CA THR A 47 -9.88 -8.66 -2.92
C THR A 47 -8.38 -8.63 -2.68
N GLU A 48 -7.62 -9.59 -3.24
CA GLU A 48 -6.15 -9.58 -3.15
C GLU A 48 -5.54 -8.31 -3.75
N SER A 49 -5.88 -7.96 -4.99
CA SER A 49 -5.29 -6.79 -5.66
C SER A 49 -5.56 -5.51 -4.87
N ARG A 50 -6.79 -5.35 -4.39
CA ARG A 50 -7.21 -4.20 -3.58
C ARG A 50 -6.48 -4.16 -2.22
N ALA A 51 -6.43 -5.28 -1.51
CA ALA A 51 -5.79 -5.35 -0.20
C ALA A 51 -4.28 -5.11 -0.30
N ARG A 52 -3.61 -5.69 -1.29
CA ARG A 52 -2.17 -5.50 -1.52
C ARG A 52 -1.87 -4.06 -1.95
N ALA A 53 -2.73 -3.44 -2.74
CA ALA A 53 -2.61 -2.01 -3.06
C ALA A 53 -2.70 -1.16 -1.79
N TYR A 54 -3.68 -1.44 -0.93
CA TYR A 54 -3.85 -0.75 0.34
C TYR A 54 -2.63 -0.94 1.28
N MET A 55 -2.10 -2.16 1.39
CA MET A 55 -0.90 -2.47 2.17
C MET A 55 0.35 -1.75 1.62
N ASP A 56 0.50 -1.63 0.30
CA ASP A 56 1.64 -0.88 -0.27
C ASP A 56 1.62 0.58 0.17
N ILE A 57 0.46 1.25 -0.03
CA ILE A 57 0.29 2.67 0.26
C ILE A 57 0.55 2.97 1.74
N ASN A 58 0.08 2.10 2.65
CA ASN A 58 0.05 2.38 4.08
C ASN A 58 1.17 1.70 4.88
N CYS A 59 1.83 0.68 4.34
CA CYS A 59 2.76 -0.17 5.11
C CYS A 59 4.11 -0.39 4.41
N ALA A 60 4.13 -0.45 3.07
CA ALA A 60 5.36 -0.76 2.31
C ALA A 60 6.38 0.37 2.28
N HIS A 61 6.12 1.52 2.89
CA HIS A 61 7.20 2.46 3.15
C HIS A 61 8.25 1.88 4.11
N CYS A 62 7.80 1.12 5.12
CA CYS A 62 8.68 0.52 6.12
C CYS A 62 8.91 -0.97 5.88
N HIS A 63 7.92 -1.69 5.38
CA HIS A 63 7.96 -3.14 5.14
C HIS A 63 8.36 -3.46 3.70
N VAL A 64 9.59 -3.14 3.33
CA VAL A 64 10.25 -3.44 2.06
C VAL A 64 11.75 -3.62 2.29
N PRO A 65 12.50 -4.27 1.39
CA PRO A 65 13.96 -4.31 1.46
C PRO A 65 14.55 -2.90 1.56
N GLY A 66 15.51 -2.69 2.46
CA GLY A 66 16.07 -1.38 2.80
C GLY A 66 15.13 -0.44 3.58
N GLY A 67 13.92 -0.88 3.92
CA GLY A 67 12.95 -0.11 4.70
C GLY A 67 13.25 -0.15 6.21
N PHE A 68 12.65 0.78 6.96
CA PHE A 68 12.89 0.92 8.41
C PHE A 68 12.64 -0.38 9.23
N CYS A 69 11.74 -1.24 8.77
CA CYS A 69 11.38 -2.47 9.46
C CYS A 69 12.11 -3.71 8.94
N GLU A 70 13.09 -3.59 8.04
CA GLU A 70 13.79 -4.73 7.43
C GLU A 70 14.35 -5.70 8.49
N ASP A 71 15.01 -5.18 9.52
CA ASP A 71 15.59 -5.99 10.61
C ASP A 71 14.57 -6.46 11.66
N GLN A 72 13.35 -5.91 11.63
CA GLN A 72 12.30 -6.16 12.64
C GLN A 72 11.19 -7.07 12.12
N SER A 73 11.03 -7.19 10.80
CA SER A 73 10.00 -7.99 10.18
C SER A 73 10.42 -8.48 8.80
N THR A 74 10.12 -9.75 8.52
CA THR A 74 10.32 -10.36 7.21
C THR A 74 9.29 -9.95 6.16
N LEU A 75 8.34 -9.07 6.51
CA LEU A 75 7.29 -8.62 5.59
C LEU A 75 7.87 -7.75 4.47
N ASN A 76 7.50 -8.09 3.23
CA ASN A 76 7.71 -7.27 2.06
C ASN A 76 6.36 -6.97 1.40
N LEU A 77 5.82 -5.79 1.70
CA LEU A 77 4.45 -5.39 1.35
C LEU A 77 4.37 -4.51 0.11
N ALA A 78 5.47 -4.38 -0.66
CA ALA A 78 5.38 -3.75 -1.96
C ALA A 78 4.44 -4.53 -2.86
N TYR A 79 3.63 -3.81 -3.63
CA TYR A 79 2.61 -4.39 -4.50
C TYR A 79 3.19 -5.41 -5.49
N GLU A 80 4.39 -5.12 -6.01
CA GLU A 80 5.08 -5.94 -7.02
C GLU A 80 5.81 -7.15 -6.44
N THR A 81 5.95 -7.24 -5.12
CA THR A 81 6.53 -8.43 -4.50
C THR A 81 5.62 -9.62 -4.80
N SER A 82 6.15 -10.81 -5.06
CA SER A 82 5.30 -12.00 -5.21
C SER A 82 4.56 -12.33 -3.91
N PHE A 83 3.52 -13.15 -3.96
CA PHE A 83 2.86 -13.57 -2.71
C PHE A 83 3.83 -14.37 -1.83
N GLU A 84 4.61 -15.24 -2.46
CA GLU A 84 5.60 -16.11 -1.84
C GLU A 84 6.70 -15.32 -1.12
N ASP A 85 7.18 -14.24 -1.73
CA ASP A 85 8.27 -13.41 -1.17
C ASP A 85 7.75 -12.35 -0.18
N SER A 86 6.43 -12.13 -0.13
CA SER A 86 5.84 -11.09 0.74
C SER A 86 5.84 -11.45 2.21
N ASN A 87 5.92 -12.75 2.53
CA ASN A 87 5.69 -13.33 3.85
C ASN A 87 4.32 -13.00 4.49
N ILE A 88 3.33 -12.57 3.69
CA ILE A 88 1.99 -12.24 4.19
C ILE A 88 1.34 -13.43 4.90
N PHE A 89 1.36 -14.62 4.28
CA PHE A 89 0.77 -15.83 4.87
C PHE A 89 1.39 -16.17 6.24
N SER A 90 2.72 -16.28 6.28
CA SER A 90 3.49 -16.62 7.48
C SER A 90 3.30 -15.62 8.62
N ARG A 91 2.93 -14.37 8.31
CA ARG A 91 2.76 -13.26 9.27
C ARG A 91 1.30 -12.85 9.46
N LYS A 92 0.33 -13.53 8.85
CA LYS A 92 -1.12 -13.22 8.87
C LYS A 92 -1.63 -12.85 10.26
N ASN A 93 -1.38 -13.70 11.27
CA ASN A 93 -1.80 -13.43 12.65
C ASN A 93 -1.17 -12.17 13.24
N SER A 94 0.10 -11.90 12.93
CA SER A 94 0.78 -10.68 13.38
C SER A 94 0.27 -9.44 12.67
N ILE A 95 -0.13 -9.53 11.40
CA ILE A 95 -0.72 -8.40 10.67
C ILE A 95 -2.04 -8.05 11.36
N LEU A 96 -2.95 -9.02 11.48
CA LEU A 96 -4.26 -8.84 12.12
C LEU A 96 -4.15 -8.27 13.53
N TYR A 97 -3.32 -8.89 14.37
CA TYR A 97 -3.16 -8.43 15.76
C TYR A 97 -2.74 -6.95 15.85
N ARG A 98 -1.97 -6.46 14.88
CA ARG A 98 -1.40 -5.12 14.91
C ARG A 98 -2.23 -4.10 14.14
N THR A 99 -3.09 -4.50 13.21
CA THR A 99 -3.89 -3.57 12.39
C THR A 99 -5.33 -3.42 12.87
N THR A 100 -5.89 -4.41 13.57
CA THR A 100 -7.35 -4.44 13.86
C THR A 100 -7.75 -3.57 15.05
N ASN A 101 -6.86 -3.36 16.02
CA ASN A 101 -7.14 -2.53 17.19
C ASN A 101 -5.98 -1.56 17.47
N TYR A 102 -6.30 -0.40 18.02
CA TYR A 102 -5.28 0.54 18.48
C TYR A 102 -4.82 0.22 19.90
N ASN A 103 -3.52 -0.05 20.04
CA ASN A 103 -2.80 -0.26 21.27
C ASN A 103 -1.44 0.46 21.18
N PRO A 104 -1.22 1.53 21.96
CA PRO A 104 0.00 2.32 21.91
C PRO A 104 1.28 1.47 21.98
N GLY A 105 2.21 1.71 21.06
CA GLY A 105 3.50 1.00 21.00
C GLY A 105 3.43 -0.42 20.42
N ILE A 106 2.24 -0.93 20.10
CA ILE A 106 2.05 -2.27 19.54
C ILE A 106 1.47 -2.19 18.12
N SER A 107 0.42 -1.41 17.93
CA SER A 107 -0.32 -1.35 16.66
C SER A 107 0.50 -0.81 15.49
N MET A 108 0.06 -1.14 14.29
CA MET A 108 0.56 -0.60 13.04
C MET A 108 -0.50 0.28 12.37
N PRO A 109 -0.09 1.39 11.73
CA PRO A 109 1.28 1.91 11.69
C PRO A 109 1.79 2.38 13.07
N LEU A 110 3.03 2.04 13.42
CA LEU A 110 3.63 2.39 14.74
C LEU A 110 3.79 3.90 14.89
N ILE A 111 4.07 4.57 13.77
CA ILE A 111 4.18 6.01 13.64
C ILE A 111 3.27 6.47 12.51
N GLY A 112 2.74 7.69 12.60
CA GLY A 112 1.98 8.34 11.53
C GLY A 112 0.48 8.44 11.75
N THR A 113 -0.15 7.54 12.51
CA THR A 113 -1.57 7.67 12.89
C THR A 113 -1.92 6.84 14.13
N SER A 114 -2.91 7.28 14.90
CA SER A 114 -3.60 6.50 15.93
C SER A 114 -5.05 6.16 15.58
N VAL A 115 -5.53 6.69 14.45
CA VAL A 115 -6.91 6.51 13.98
C VAL A 115 -6.94 5.31 13.03
N LEU A 116 -7.79 4.35 13.36
CA LEU A 116 -8.05 3.19 12.50
C LEU A 116 -8.86 3.62 11.28
N HIS A 117 -8.41 3.19 10.10
CA HIS A 117 -9.19 3.30 8.88
C HIS A 117 -9.98 2.01 8.68
N GLY A 118 -11.23 2.00 9.13
CA GLY A 118 -12.09 0.81 9.18
C GLY A 118 -12.17 0.04 7.85
N GLU A 119 -12.49 0.73 6.75
CA GLU A 119 -12.59 0.11 5.42
C GLU A 119 -11.29 -0.61 5.01
N GLY A 120 -10.13 -0.02 5.36
CA GLY A 120 -8.83 -0.62 5.07
C GLY A 120 -8.52 -1.83 5.95
N VAL A 121 -8.90 -1.78 7.22
CA VAL A 121 -8.76 -2.92 8.16
C VAL A 121 -9.63 -4.08 7.72
N ASP A 122 -10.89 -3.81 7.36
CA ASP A 122 -11.84 -4.81 6.89
C ASP A 122 -11.34 -5.49 5.61
N LEU A 123 -10.81 -4.70 4.66
CA LEU A 123 -10.22 -5.23 3.42
C LEU A 123 -8.99 -6.11 3.68
N ILE A 124 -8.11 -5.71 4.63
CA ILE A 124 -6.97 -6.52 5.04
C ILE A 124 -7.46 -7.83 5.66
N GLN A 125 -8.44 -7.77 6.56
CA GLN A 125 -9.01 -8.93 7.23
C GLN A 125 -9.63 -9.91 6.23
N GLU A 126 -10.46 -9.41 5.30
CA GLU A 126 -11.11 -10.21 4.26
C GLU A 126 -10.06 -10.94 3.39
N TYR A 127 -9.05 -10.21 2.91
CA TYR A 127 -7.96 -10.80 2.15
C TYR A 127 -7.23 -11.87 2.95
N LEU A 128 -6.82 -11.54 4.18
CA LEU A 128 -6.08 -12.47 5.00
C LEU A 128 -6.91 -13.73 5.28
N ASP A 129 -8.20 -13.64 5.58
CA ASP A 129 -9.07 -14.79 5.83
C ASP A 129 -9.23 -15.72 4.62
N SER A 130 -9.07 -15.19 3.39
CA SER A 130 -9.09 -15.98 2.16
C SER A 130 -7.81 -16.80 1.90
N LEU A 131 -6.73 -16.54 2.65
CA LEU A 131 -5.43 -17.24 2.56
C LEU A 131 -5.35 -18.50 3.43
#